data_AF-A0A951J2I3-F1
#
_entry.id   AF-A0A951J2I3-F1
#
_cell.length_a   1.000
_cell.length_b   1.000
_cell.length_c   1.000
_cell.angle_alpha   90.00
_cell.angle_beta   90.00
_cell.angle_gamma   90.00
#
_symmetry.space_group_name_H-M   'P 1'
#
loop_
_entity.id
_entity.type
_entity.pdbx_description
1 polymer ?
#
loop_
_entity_poly.entity_id
_entity_poly.type
_entity_poly.pdbx_seq_one_letter_code
_entity_poly.pdbx_strand_id
1 'polypeptide(L)'
;MNSLDREFQLAYQKISEQATDLPPDTMLSIYAYYKQATEGKNHVQFDSLPNDLRNAFKFNAWSQISHLTKEEAKQAYIDLAHSILSK
;
A
#
# COMPACT_ATOMS: atom_id res chain seq x y z
N MET A 1 15.18 -14.28 -1.72
CA MET A 1 14.46 -13.00 -1.54
C MET A 1 15.41 -11.89 -1.96
N ASN A 2 15.02 -11.05 -2.91
CA ASN A 2 15.91 -9.99 -3.43
C ASN A 2 15.96 -8.78 -2.46
N SER A 3 16.85 -7.81 -2.70
CA SER A 3 17.02 -6.64 -1.81
C SER A 3 15.71 -5.86 -1.64
N LEU A 4 15.02 -5.60 -2.75
CA LEU A 4 13.77 -4.84 -2.79
C LEU A 4 12.67 -5.51 -1.94
N ASP A 5 12.52 -6.83 -2.03
CA ASP A 5 11.55 -7.58 -1.23
C ASP A 5 11.86 -7.46 0.27
N ARG A 6 13.14 -7.54 0.65
CA ARG A 6 13.58 -7.42 2.04
C ARG A 6 13.33 -6.02 2.58
N GLU A 7 13.65 -5.00 1.81
CA GLU A 7 13.43 -3.60 2.17
C GLU A 7 11.93 -3.30 2.30
N PHE A 8 11.11 -3.79 1.37
CA PHE A 8 9.65 -3.68 1.45
C PHE A 8 9.10 -4.36 2.71
N GLN A 9 9.56 -5.57 3.05
CA GLN A 9 9.13 -6.27 4.26
C GLN A 9 9.51 -5.50 5.53
N LEU A 10 10.74 -4.96 5.59
CA LEU A 10 11.19 -4.15 6.72
C LEU A 10 10.40 -2.84 6.84
N ALA A 11 10.12 -2.17 5.72
CA ALA A 11 9.27 -0.98 5.69
C ALA A 11 7.86 -1.28 6.19
N TYR A 12 7.26 -2.38 5.74
CA TYR A 12 5.94 -2.82 6.20
C TYR A 12 5.90 -3.09 7.70
N GLN A 13 6.90 -3.79 8.24
CA GLN A 13 7.01 -4.05 9.67
C GLN A 13 7.08 -2.74 10.47
N LYS A 14 7.98 -1.83 10.08
CA LYS A 14 8.13 -0.54 10.77
C LYS A 14 6.87 0.31 10.72
N ILE A 15 6.20 0.39 9.58
CA ILE A 15 4.93 1.12 9.44
C ILE A 15 3.87 0.50 10.34
N SER A 16 3.75 -0.82 10.35
CA SER A 16 2.76 -1.54 11.18
C SER A 16 2.97 -1.34 12.68
N GLU A 17 4.22 -1.17 13.11
CA GLU A 17 4.59 -1.01 14.53
C GLU A 17 4.56 0.45 15.00
N GLN A 18 4.94 1.40 14.15
CA GLN A 18 5.28 2.76 14.57
C GLN A 18 4.32 3.82 14.02
N ALA A 19 3.68 3.58 12.87
CA ALA A 19 2.85 4.60 12.24
C ALA A 19 1.44 4.59 12.84
N THR A 20 1.16 5.60 13.66
CA THR A 20 -0.13 5.83 14.31
C THR A 20 -0.67 7.22 13.93
N ASP A 21 -1.99 7.40 14.06
CA ASP A 21 -2.68 8.69 13.81
C ASP A 21 -2.37 9.37 12.47
N LEU A 22 -2.19 8.56 11.42
CA LEU A 22 -1.94 9.05 10.07
C LEU A 22 -3.18 9.70 9.45
N PRO A 23 -3.01 10.74 8.60
CA PRO A 23 -4.10 11.27 7.81
C PRO A 23 -4.77 10.18 6.95
N PRO A 24 -6.10 10.25 6.71
CA PRO A 24 -6.82 9.29 5.89
C PRO A 24 -6.19 9.03 4.51
N ASP A 25 -5.74 10.08 3.85
CA ASP A 25 -5.12 9.97 2.52
C ASP A 25 -3.81 9.17 2.56
N THR A 26 -2.99 9.36 3.61
CA THR A 26 -1.77 8.57 3.82
C THR A 26 -2.09 7.10 4.06
N MET A 27 -3.12 6.80 4.85
CA MET A 27 -3.56 5.41 5.05
C MET A 27 -4.04 4.76 3.75
N LEU A 28 -4.72 5.51 2.88
CA LEU A 28 -5.13 5.03 1.56
C LEU A 28 -3.94 4.77 0.64
N SER A 29 -2.91 5.63 0.64
CA SER A 29 -1.67 5.39 -0.12
C SER A 29 -0.91 4.17 0.37
N ILE A 30 -0.79 3.97 1.69
CA ILE A 30 -0.17 2.77 2.27
C ILE A 30 -0.91 1.52 1.79
N TYR A 31 -2.25 1.53 1.89
CA TYR A 31 -3.08 0.42 1.43
C TYR A 31 -2.88 0.14 -0.07
N ALA A 32 -2.98 1.16 -0.91
CA ALA A 32 -2.85 1.03 -2.36
C ALA A 32 -1.51 0.40 -2.75
N TYR A 33 -0.39 0.99 -2.30
CA TYR A 33 0.94 0.48 -2.65
C TYR A 33 1.18 -0.92 -2.11
N TYR A 34 0.71 -1.24 -0.90
CA TYR A 34 0.82 -2.60 -0.36
C TYR A 34 0.07 -3.63 -1.20
N LYS A 35 -1.19 -3.34 -1.59
CA LYS A 35 -2.00 -4.24 -2.41
C LYS A 35 -1.41 -4.39 -3.81
N GLN A 36 -0.94 -3.31 -4.43
CA GLN A 36 -0.27 -3.40 -5.72
C GLN A 36 1.05 -4.17 -5.64
N ALA A 37 1.85 -3.98 -4.59
CA ALA A 37 3.12 -4.69 -4.38
C ALA A 37 2.94 -6.20 -4.17
N THR A 38 1.85 -6.62 -3.54
CA THR A 38 1.58 -8.03 -3.19
C THR A 38 0.75 -8.74 -4.26
N GLU A 39 -0.29 -8.09 -4.78
CA GLU A 39 -1.30 -8.70 -5.64
C GLU A 39 -1.30 -8.17 -7.07
N GLY A 40 -0.64 -7.03 -7.33
CA GLY A 40 -0.64 -6.39 -8.64
C GLY A 40 -2.03 -5.90 -9.02
N LYS A 41 -2.39 -5.98 -10.31
CA LYS A 41 -3.67 -5.47 -10.85
C LYS A 41 -4.89 -6.36 -10.54
N ASN A 42 -4.75 -7.34 -9.64
CA ASN A 42 -5.82 -8.28 -9.36
C ASN A 42 -6.80 -7.72 -8.32
N HIS A 43 -7.88 -7.10 -8.79
CA HIS A 43 -8.88 -6.49 -7.91
C HIS A 43 -10.04 -7.43 -7.49
N VAL A 44 -9.98 -8.73 -7.82
CA VAL A 44 -11.08 -9.69 -7.57
C VAL A 44 -11.49 -9.76 -6.09
N GLN A 45 -10.58 -9.42 -5.17
CA GLN A 45 -10.89 -9.37 -3.75
C GLN A 45 -11.93 -8.31 -3.37
N PHE A 46 -12.17 -7.30 -4.21
CA PHE A 46 -13.20 -6.30 -3.95
C PHE A 46 -14.62 -6.78 -4.25
N ASP A 47 -14.77 -7.79 -5.11
CA ASP A 47 -16.09 -8.36 -5.44
C ASP A 47 -16.74 -9.05 -4.24
N SER A 48 -15.94 -9.50 -3.27
CA SER A 48 -16.40 -10.16 -2.04
C SER A 48 -16.52 -9.22 -0.84
N LEU A 49 -16.11 -7.95 -0.96
CA LEU A 49 -16.17 -6.99 0.13
C LEU A 49 -17.56 -6.32 0.21
N PRO A 50 -18.01 -5.93 1.42
CA PRO A 50 -19.21 -5.13 1.57
C PRO A 50 -19.13 -3.84 0.75
N ASN A 51 -20.24 -3.48 0.10
CA ASN A 51 -20.35 -2.23 -0.64
C ASN A 51 -20.53 -1.05 0.34
N ASP A 52 -19.42 -0.63 0.95
CA ASP A 52 -19.34 0.51 1.87
C ASP A 52 -18.36 1.58 1.37
N LEU A 53 -18.51 2.80 1.92
CA LEU A 53 -17.73 3.96 1.50
C LEU A 53 -16.21 3.76 1.72
N ARG A 54 -15.82 3.05 2.79
CA ARG A 54 -14.41 2.80 3.10
C ARG A 54 -13.79 1.87 2.06
N ASN A 55 -14.49 0.83 1.65
CA ASN A 55 -14.04 -0.09 0.60
C ASN A 55 -14.02 0.62 -0.76
N ALA A 56 -14.99 1.48 -1.05
CA ALA A 56 -14.98 2.30 -2.26
C ALA A 56 -13.72 3.19 -2.36
N PHE A 57 -13.32 3.85 -1.26
CA PHE A 57 -12.08 4.64 -1.23
C PHE A 57 -10.82 3.79 -1.41
N LYS A 58 -10.75 2.65 -0.73
CA LYS A 58 -9.63 1.71 -0.87
C LYS A 58 -9.49 1.16 -2.29
N PHE A 59 -10.61 0.78 -2.90
CA PHE A 59 -10.65 0.32 -4.29
C PHE A 59 -10.14 1.42 -5.22
N ASN A 60 -10.69 2.63 -5.10
CA ASN A 60 -10.31 3.76 -5.93
C ASN A 60 -8.80 4.07 -5.82
N ALA A 61 -8.26 4.17 -4.60
CA ALA A 61 -6.84 4.42 -4.37
C ALA A 61 -5.94 3.35 -5.01
N TRP A 62 -6.31 2.07 -4.91
CA TRP A 62 -5.57 0.99 -5.54
C TRP A 62 -5.71 1.01 -7.08
N SER A 63 -6.92 1.24 -7.60
CA SER A 63 -7.17 1.33 -9.05
C SER A 63 -6.38 2.47 -9.71
N GLN A 64 -6.23 3.62 -9.06
CA GLN A 64 -5.46 4.75 -9.58
C GLN A 64 -3.99 4.41 -9.84
N ILE A 65 -3.40 3.53 -9.04
CA ILE A 65 -2.00 3.11 -9.18
C ILE A 65 -1.84 1.77 -9.92
N SER A 66 -2.90 1.24 -10.52
CA SER A 66 -2.90 -0.06 -11.21
C SER A 66 -1.95 -0.11 -12.43
N HIS A 67 -1.44 1.03 -12.88
CA HIS A 67 -0.43 1.10 -13.93
C HIS A 67 0.96 0.65 -13.45
N LEU A 68 1.24 0.71 -12.14
CA LEU A 68 2.53 0.31 -11.57
C LEU A 68 2.73 -1.21 -11.61
N THR A 69 3.96 -1.65 -11.78
CA THR A 69 4.41 -3.02 -11.52
C THR A 69 4.48 -3.30 -10.02
N LYS A 70 4.66 -4.57 -9.64
CA LYS A 70 4.82 -4.94 -8.23
C LYS A 70 6.09 -4.32 -7.65
N GLU A 71 7.16 -4.27 -8.44
CA GLU A 71 8.45 -3.71 -8.10
C GLU A 71 8.37 -2.20 -7.90
N GLU A 72 7.72 -1.47 -8.81
CA GLU A 72 7.49 -0.03 -8.66
C GLU A 72 6.63 0.28 -7.44
N ALA A 73 5.59 -0.52 -7.17
CA ALA A 73 4.76 -0.36 -5.98
C ALA A 73 5.52 -0.64 -4.68
N LYS A 74 6.44 -1.62 -4.67
CA LYS A 74 7.33 -1.86 -3.53
C LYS A 74 8.24 -0.66 -3.28
N GLN A 75 8.85 -0.11 -4.33
CA GLN A 75 9.70 1.07 -4.21
C GLN A 75 8.91 2.27 -3.67
N ALA A 76 7.74 2.55 -4.24
CA ALA A 76 6.87 3.63 -3.78
C ALA A 76 6.42 3.44 -2.31
N TYR A 77 6.17 2.20 -1.89
CA TYR A 77 5.87 1.89 -0.48
C TYR A 77 7.06 2.19 0.44
N ILE A 78 8.28 1.79 0.03
CA ILE A 78 9.51 2.05 0.80
C ILE A 78 9.74 3.56 0.94
N ASP A 79 9.60 4.31 -0.15
CA ASP A 79 9.77 5.76 -0.17
C ASP A 79 8.73 6.46 0.73
N LEU A 80 7.46 6.03 0.64
CA LEU A 80 6.39 6.52 1.52
C LEU A 80 6.70 6.20 3.00
N ALA A 81 7.16 4.97 3.28
CA ALA A 81 7.49 4.57 4.64
C ALA A 81 8.65 5.40 5.20
N HIS A 82 9.69 5.66 4.42
CA HIS A 82 10.76 6.56 4.81
C HIS A 82 10.24 7.97 5.06
N SER A 83 9.33 8.51 4.24
CA SER A 83 8.76 9.84 4.45
C SER A 83 7.91 9.93 5.72
N ILE A 84 7.26 8.85 6.13
CA ILE A 84 6.45 8.79 7.35
C ILE A 84 7.34 8.66 8.58
N LEU A 85 8.33 7.78 8.55
CA LEU A 85 9.17 7.41 9.70
C LEU A 85 10.38 8.33 9.93
N SER A 86 10.71 9.20 8.97
CA SER A 86 11.76 10.22 9.11
C SER A 86 11.24 11.52 9.73
N LYS A 87 9.95 11.60 10.03
CA LYS A 87 9.33 12.69 10.81
C LYS A 87 9.36 12.36 12.29
#